data_AF-A0A068S7L3-F1
#
_entry.id   AF-A0A068S7L3-F1
#
_cell.length_a   1.000
_cell.length_b   1.000
_cell.length_c   1.000
_cell.angle_alpha   90.00
_cell.angle_beta   90.00
_cell.angle_gamma   90.00
#
_symmetry.space_group_name_H-M   'P 1'
#
loop_
_entity.id
_entity.type
_entity.pdbx_description
1 polymer ?
#
loop_
_entity_poly.entity_id
_entity_poly.type
_entity_poly.pdbx_seq_one_letter_code
_entity_poly.pdbx_strand_id
1 'polypeptide(L)'
;MLKVYILGLLIMASTMVLAVPLQKRGLKSCYKHAKLTQYWIPKEGDTDMTNDGDSIKLSGPKTKKLKTKSGKVIAKVSKATFKKFQMEGTGLLEDGDMVNLDDGKDEFMKVDRKKDPYGIGSDDDIKLDPWVSVAANDLDAGTTLYIKQLDGTKLPDGKVHNGCVRVDDEGWSFEDCQLDFFVLQYSAYKQLDKALPEKVHVEKKDCEVKDYITGKVQKWAVLKGKAKGVSSSSSSDDDDDDNDDDDDDDKKKKHHHNKHHDKKKKKHHHHDDDDDDDEMILAYHVP
;
A
#
# COMPACT_ATOMS: atom_id res chain seq x y z
N MET A 1 1.32 74.04 55.62
CA MET A 1 1.82 74.18 54.22
C MET A 1 1.43 72.94 53.43
N LEU A 2 1.40 73.04 52.10
CA LEU A 2 0.86 72.03 51.20
C LEU A 2 1.79 70.81 51.04
N LYS A 3 1.21 69.59 51.00
CA LYS A 3 1.82 68.40 50.39
C LYS A 3 0.76 67.65 49.59
N VAL A 4 0.85 67.73 48.27
CA VAL A 4 0.02 66.96 47.34
C VAL A 4 0.66 65.58 47.13
N TYR A 5 -0.13 64.52 47.22
CA TYR A 5 0.25 63.19 46.74
C TYR A 5 -0.60 62.86 45.52
N ILE A 6 0.03 62.75 44.35
CA ILE A 6 -0.63 62.35 43.11
C ILE A 6 -0.62 60.82 43.04
N LEU A 7 -1.78 60.20 43.19
CA LEU A 7 -1.93 58.75 43.04
C LEU A 7 -2.15 58.40 41.56
N GLY A 8 -1.06 58.14 40.83
CA GLY A 8 -1.11 57.74 39.42
C GLY A 8 -1.66 56.32 39.25
N LEU A 9 -2.91 56.20 38.82
CA LEU A 9 -3.58 54.91 38.64
C LEU A 9 -3.44 54.43 37.17
N LEU A 10 -2.41 53.62 36.93
CA LEU A 10 -1.99 53.20 35.59
C LEU A 10 -2.78 51.96 35.13
N ILE A 11 -3.92 52.18 34.46
CA ILE A 11 -4.79 51.11 33.95
C ILE A 11 -4.19 50.51 32.66
N MET A 12 -3.44 49.41 32.79
CA MET A 12 -3.03 48.61 31.63
C MET A 12 -4.20 47.75 31.15
N ALA A 13 -4.91 48.21 30.12
CA ALA A 13 -5.93 47.43 29.43
C ALA A 13 -5.27 46.39 28.50
N SER A 14 -4.94 45.21 29.04
CA SER A 14 -4.47 44.08 28.24
C SER A 14 -5.59 43.54 27.35
N THR A 15 -5.63 44.01 26.09
CA THR A 15 -6.53 43.47 25.07
C THR A 15 -6.12 42.05 24.70
N MET A 16 -6.77 41.06 25.31
CA MET A 16 -6.64 39.66 24.89
C MET A 16 -7.19 39.51 23.46
N VAL A 17 -6.29 39.41 22.49
CA VAL A 17 -6.65 39.00 21.13
C VAL A 17 -7.04 37.53 21.17
N LEU A 18 -8.34 37.27 21.26
CA LEU A 18 -8.88 35.93 21.09
C LEU A 18 -8.58 35.48 19.66
N ALA A 19 -7.61 34.58 19.51
CA ALA A 19 -7.36 33.92 18.24
C ALA A 19 -8.62 33.15 17.85
N VAL A 20 -9.35 33.66 16.85
CA VAL A 20 -10.50 32.95 16.27
C VAL A 20 -9.97 31.60 15.78
N PRO A 21 -10.53 30.46 16.24
CA PRO A 21 -10.04 29.16 15.82
C PRO A 21 -10.18 29.07 14.30
N LEU A 22 -9.09 28.71 13.62
CA LEU A 22 -9.10 28.52 12.17
C LEU A 22 -10.15 27.46 11.82
N GLN A 23 -11.30 27.93 11.34
CA GLN A 23 -12.42 27.09 10.96
C GLN A 23 -11.91 26.15 9.87
N LYS A 24 -11.77 24.85 10.20
CA LYS A 24 -11.19 23.84 9.30
C LYS A 24 -11.83 23.99 7.93
N ARG A 25 -11.01 24.34 6.93
CA ARG A 25 -11.51 24.54 5.56
C ARG A 25 -12.15 23.22 5.12
N GLY A 26 -13.40 23.30 4.68
CA GLY A 26 -14.06 22.16 4.05
C GLY A 26 -13.32 21.73 2.79
N LEU A 27 -13.66 20.55 2.28
CA LEU A 27 -13.16 20.08 0.99
C LEU A 27 -13.39 21.12 -0.12
N LYS A 28 -12.47 21.17 -1.08
CA LYS A 28 -12.63 21.95 -2.32
C LYS A 28 -13.95 21.58 -2.99
N SER A 29 -14.63 22.54 -3.60
CA SER A 29 -15.98 22.33 -4.17
C SER A 29 -16.04 21.23 -5.23
N CYS A 30 -14.93 20.94 -5.90
CA CYS A 30 -14.80 19.85 -6.87
C CYS A 30 -14.97 18.45 -6.25
N TYR A 31 -14.85 18.26 -4.93
CA TYR A 31 -15.07 16.95 -4.30
C TYR A 31 -16.52 16.43 -4.38
N LYS A 32 -17.48 17.28 -4.76
CA LYS A 32 -18.85 16.83 -5.12
C LYS A 32 -18.90 16.04 -6.43
N HIS A 33 -17.84 16.15 -7.25
CA HIS A 33 -17.62 15.48 -8.52
C HIS A 33 -16.14 15.04 -8.63
N ALA A 34 -15.58 14.53 -7.52
CA ALA A 34 -14.20 14.06 -7.46
C ALA A 34 -13.98 12.98 -8.52
N LYS A 35 -12.80 12.96 -9.15
CA LYS A 35 -12.42 11.81 -9.96
C LYS A 35 -12.19 10.60 -9.04
N LEU A 36 -12.68 9.44 -9.43
CA LEU A 36 -12.38 8.17 -8.79
C LEU A 36 -11.68 7.25 -9.79
N THR A 37 -10.41 6.95 -9.53
CA THR A 37 -9.66 5.86 -10.18
C THR A 37 -9.53 4.67 -9.21
N GLN A 38 -8.89 3.58 -9.66
CA GLN A 38 -8.70 2.36 -8.88
C GLN A 38 -7.32 1.75 -9.13
N TYR A 39 -6.60 1.42 -8.05
CA TYR A 39 -5.26 0.82 -8.07
C TYR A 39 -5.22 -0.48 -7.27
N TRP A 40 -4.26 -1.35 -7.59
CA TRP A 40 -4.17 -2.68 -6.98
C TRP A 40 -2.73 -3.17 -6.89
N ILE A 41 -2.48 -4.18 -6.05
CA ILE A 41 -1.17 -4.84 -6.05
C ILE A 41 -1.14 -5.84 -7.22
N PRO A 42 -0.28 -5.67 -8.25
CA PRO A 42 -0.03 -6.71 -9.23
C PRO A 42 0.67 -7.87 -8.56
N LYS A 43 0.30 -9.09 -8.95
CA LYS A 43 0.87 -10.30 -8.40
C LYS A 43 1.60 -11.10 -9.46
N GLU A 44 2.84 -11.51 -9.19
CA GLU A 44 3.58 -12.37 -10.11
C GLU A 44 2.82 -13.69 -10.31
N GLY A 45 2.68 -14.11 -11.57
CA GLY A 45 1.87 -15.24 -11.98
C GLY A 45 0.39 -14.93 -12.22
N ASP A 46 -0.17 -13.83 -11.71
CA ASP A 46 -1.57 -13.44 -11.95
C ASP A 46 -1.78 -12.76 -13.31
N THR A 47 -3.05 -12.61 -13.68
CA THR A 47 -3.50 -11.91 -14.89
C THR A 47 -3.78 -10.45 -14.53
N ASP A 48 -3.42 -9.52 -15.43
CA ASP A 48 -3.48 -8.06 -15.25
C ASP A 48 -3.88 -7.38 -16.59
N MET A 49 -3.60 -6.09 -16.77
CA MET A 49 -3.84 -5.31 -18.01
C MET A 49 -2.67 -4.40 -18.42
N THR A 50 -2.62 -4.00 -19.69
CA THR A 50 -1.85 -2.81 -20.15
C THR A 50 -2.64 -1.52 -19.92
N ASN A 51 -1.98 -0.37 -20.10
CA ASN A 51 -2.62 0.95 -20.12
C ASN A 51 -3.68 1.10 -21.23
N ASP A 52 -3.60 0.29 -22.29
CA ASP A 52 -4.56 0.26 -23.40
C ASP A 52 -5.81 -0.60 -23.11
N GLY A 53 -5.85 -1.26 -21.94
CA GLY A 53 -6.93 -2.15 -21.52
C GLY A 53 -6.68 -3.64 -21.82
N ASP A 54 -5.68 -3.98 -22.63
CA ASP A 54 -5.42 -5.36 -23.07
C ASP A 54 -4.96 -6.27 -21.92
N SER A 55 -5.53 -7.48 -21.81
CA SER A 55 -5.23 -8.35 -20.67
C SER A 55 -3.93 -9.13 -20.85
N ILE A 56 -3.05 -9.04 -19.85
CA ILE A 56 -1.70 -9.62 -19.83
C ILE A 56 -1.54 -10.65 -18.71
N LYS A 57 -0.43 -11.40 -18.74
CA LYS A 57 -0.05 -12.35 -17.69
C LYS A 57 1.31 -11.96 -17.11
N LEU A 58 1.39 -11.74 -15.79
CA LEU A 58 2.60 -11.25 -15.11
C LEU A 58 3.62 -12.38 -14.89
N SER A 59 4.11 -12.92 -16.00
CA SER A 59 4.91 -14.14 -16.08
C SER A 59 5.89 -14.07 -17.26
N GLY A 60 6.64 -15.15 -17.51
CA GLY A 60 7.61 -15.24 -18.61
C GLY A 60 9.07 -15.23 -18.13
N PRO A 61 10.05 -14.99 -19.03
CA PRO A 61 11.47 -15.01 -18.69
C PRO A 61 11.82 -13.98 -17.60
N LYS A 62 12.35 -14.46 -16.47
CA LYS A 62 12.75 -13.62 -15.32
C LYS A 62 14.06 -12.87 -15.59
N THR A 63 13.99 -11.81 -16.41
CA THR A 63 15.15 -11.04 -16.92
C THR A 63 15.44 -9.74 -16.15
N LYS A 64 14.43 -8.91 -15.87
CA LYS A 64 14.60 -7.66 -15.09
C LYS A 64 14.78 -8.01 -13.60
N LYS A 65 15.55 -7.18 -12.89
CA LYS A 65 15.95 -7.37 -11.49
C LYS A 65 15.22 -6.35 -10.62
N LEU A 66 14.45 -6.79 -9.63
CA LEU A 66 14.01 -5.91 -8.55
C LEU A 66 15.21 -5.67 -7.63
N LYS A 67 15.57 -4.42 -7.35
CA LYS A 67 16.74 -4.04 -6.52
C LYS A 67 16.32 -3.04 -5.45
N THR A 68 16.92 -3.11 -4.27
CA THR A 68 16.93 -1.97 -3.32
C THR A 68 17.78 -0.82 -3.85
N LYS A 69 17.62 0.38 -3.29
CA LYS A 69 18.54 1.53 -3.42
C LYS A 69 20.03 1.22 -3.28
N SER A 70 20.39 0.22 -2.45
CA SER A 70 21.78 -0.26 -2.31
C SER A 70 22.29 -1.14 -3.47
N GLY A 71 21.53 -1.28 -4.56
CA GLY A 71 21.81 -2.17 -5.70
C GLY A 71 21.61 -3.67 -5.44
N LYS A 72 21.36 -4.07 -4.18
CA LYS A 72 21.07 -5.47 -3.81
C LYS A 72 19.81 -5.97 -4.50
N VAL A 73 19.94 -7.07 -5.26
CA VAL A 73 18.80 -7.75 -5.91
C VAL A 73 17.91 -8.41 -4.84
N ILE A 74 16.61 -8.14 -4.91
CA ILE A 74 15.56 -8.83 -4.14
C ILE A 74 15.16 -10.09 -4.90
N ALA A 75 14.71 -9.93 -6.15
CA ALA A 75 14.25 -11.01 -7.02
C ALA A 75 14.51 -10.70 -8.51
N LYS A 76 14.27 -11.70 -9.36
CA LYS A 76 14.14 -11.51 -10.82
C LYS A 76 12.71 -11.84 -11.25
N VAL A 77 12.16 -10.98 -12.09
CA VAL A 77 10.78 -11.05 -12.61
C VAL A 77 10.77 -10.79 -14.12
N SER A 78 9.65 -11.00 -14.80
CA SER A 78 9.56 -10.68 -16.24
C SER A 78 9.44 -9.17 -16.48
N LYS A 79 9.72 -8.70 -17.71
CA LYS A 79 9.61 -7.27 -18.06
C LYS A 79 8.17 -6.74 -17.87
N ALA A 80 7.15 -7.59 -18.04
CA ALA A 80 5.75 -7.23 -17.75
C ALA A 80 5.49 -7.08 -16.24
N THR A 81 5.93 -8.04 -15.42
CA THR A 81 5.80 -7.97 -13.96
C THR A 81 6.55 -6.75 -13.40
N PHE A 82 7.76 -6.48 -13.87
CA PHE A 82 8.55 -5.31 -13.48
C PHE A 82 7.80 -4.00 -13.79
N LYS A 83 7.31 -3.83 -15.02
CA LYS A 83 6.60 -2.60 -15.42
C LYS A 83 5.29 -2.39 -14.66
N LYS A 84 4.55 -3.45 -14.29
CA LYS A 84 3.37 -3.30 -13.39
C LYS A 84 3.75 -2.99 -11.94
N PHE A 85 4.81 -3.60 -11.39
CA PHE A 85 5.27 -3.30 -10.02
C PHE A 85 5.78 -1.84 -9.90
N GLN A 86 6.39 -1.31 -10.96
CA GLN A 86 6.77 0.11 -11.08
C GLN A 86 5.53 1.02 -11.18
N MET A 87 4.53 0.64 -11.96
CA MET A 87 3.33 1.44 -12.22
C MET A 87 2.40 1.59 -11.01
N GLU A 88 2.14 0.51 -10.27
CA GLU A 88 1.23 0.52 -9.11
C GLU A 88 1.94 0.83 -7.78
N GLY A 89 3.25 1.09 -7.79
CA GLY A 89 4.05 1.35 -6.59
C GLY A 89 4.24 0.17 -5.61
N THR A 90 3.42 -0.89 -5.71
CA THR A 90 3.50 -2.11 -4.87
C THR A 90 3.53 -3.35 -5.77
N GLY A 91 4.08 -4.47 -5.29
CA GLY A 91 4.07 -5.76 -6.00
C GLY A 91 4.16 -6.97 -5.07
N LEU A 92 3.42 -8.04 -5.40
CA LEU A 92 3.40 -9.30 -4.65
C LEU A 92 4.05 -10.43 -5.47
N LEU A 93 5.13 -11.01 -4.97
CA LEU A 93 5.85 -12.12 -5.61
C LEU A 93 5.13 -13.46 -5.39
N GLU A 94 5.44 -14.45 -6.23
CA GLU A 94 4.80 -15.78 -6.23
C GLU A 94 5.05 -16.56 -4.92
N ASP A 95 6.19 -16.33 -4.27
CA ASP A 95 6.57 -16.91 -2.97
C ASP A 95 5.89 -16.22 -1.77
N GLY A 96 5.21 -15.10 -1.98
CA GLY A 96 4.54 -14.30 -0.95
C GLY A 96 5.38 -13.16 -0.37
N ASP A 97 6.59 -12.92 -0.85
CA ASP A 97 7.31 -11.67 -0.59
C ASP A 97 6.59 -10.49 -1.25
N MET A 98 6.64 -9.32 -0.60
CA MET A 98 6.02 -8.09 -1.11
C MET A 98 7.07 -6.98 -1.19
N VAL A 99 6.98 -6.18 -2.24
CA VAL A 99 7.80 -5.00 -2.45
C VAL A 99 6.93 -3.76 -2.61
N ASN A 100 7.43 -2.64 -2.10
CA ASN A 100 7.02 -1.30 -2.50
C ASN A 100 8.14 -0.70 -3.36
N LEU A 101 7.85 0.34 -4.15
CA LEU A 101 8.88 1.26 -4.62
C LEU A 101 9.59 1.92 -3.41
N ASP A 102 10.87 2.20 -3.62
CA ASP A 102 11.79 2.91 -2.74
C ASP A 102 11.98 4.33 -3.32
N ASP A 103 13.12 4.99 -3.09
CA ASP A 103 13.44 6.26 -3.77
C ASP A 103 13.46 6.16 -5.32
N GLY A 104 12.38 6.58 -5.97
CA GLY A 104 12.29 6.73 -7.43
C GLY A 104 11.60 5.57 -8.15
N LYS A 105 11.88 5.41 -9.45
CA LYS A 105 11.06 4.54 -10.34
C LYS A 105 11.53 3.09 -10.48
N ASP A 106 12.79 2.77 -10.18
CA ASP A 106 13.41 1.45 -10.43
C ASP A 106 14.00 0.79 -9.17
N GLU A 107 13.86 1.44 -8.02
CA GLU A 107 14.35 1.00 -6.72
C GLU A 107 13.16 0.50 -5.87
N PHE A 108 13.35 -0.59 -5.14
CA PHE A 108 12.29 -1.33 -4.45
C PHE A 108 12.73 -1.77 -3.05
N MET A 109 11.90 -1.52 -2.05
CA MET A 109 12.08 -2.01 -0.68
C MET A 109 11.26 -3.30 -0.45
N LYS A 110 11.70 -4.17 0.46
CA LYS A 110 10.93 -5.35 0.88
C LYS A 110 10.11 -5.03 2.13
N VAL A 111 8.80 -5.22 2.05
CA VAL A 111 7.82 -4.86 3.08
C VAL A 111 7.85 -5.84 4.26
N ASP A 112 7.78 -5.34 5.51
CA ASP A 112 7.53 -6.20 6.68
C ASP A 112 6.04 -6.53 6.79
N ARG A 113 5.63 -7.57 6.07
CA ARG A 113 4.23 -8.04 5.97
C ARG A 113 3.59 -8.47 7.30
N LYS A 114 4.31 -8.41 8.44
CA LYS A 114 3.73 -8.54 9.79
C LYS A 114 3.07 -7.25 10.29
N LYS A 115 3.60 -6.10 9.89
CA LYS A 115 3.06 -4.76 10.13
C LYS A 115 2.12 -4.35 8.99
N ASP A 116 2.63 -4.51 7.76
CA ASP A 116 2.09 -3.86 6.55
C ASP A 116 1.69 -4.94 5.53
N PRO A 117 0.64 -5.75 5.83
CA PRO A 117 0.32 -6.97 5.08
C PRO A 117 -0.07 -6.74 3.60
N TYR A 118 -0.41 -5.51 3.22
CA TYR A 118 -0.88 -5.12 1.89
C TYR A 118 -0.09 -3.95 1.27
N GLY A 119 1.09 -3.62 1.82
CA GLY A 119 1.95 -2.54 1.33
C GLY A 119 1.97 -1.32 2.25
N ILE A 120 2.98 -0.48 2.01
CA ILE A 120 3.17 0.85 2.60
C ILE A 120 2.51 1.87 1.66
N GLY A 121 1.97 2.96 2.22
CA GLY A 121 1.38 4.09 1.49
C GLY A 121 2.40 5.23 1.28
N SER A 122 1.98 6.48 1.50
CA SER A 122 2.83 7.66 1.21
C SER A 122 3.92 7.98 2.26
N ASP A 123 3.95 7.27 3.39
CA ASP A 123 4.99 7.38 4.43
C ASP A 123 5.20 6.00 5.11
N ASP A 124 6.39 5.74 5.66
CA ASP A 124 6.83 4.45 6.23
C ASP A 124 5.92 3.96 7.39
N ASP A 125 5.29 4.87 8.12
CA ASP A 125 4.35 4.59 9.21
C ASP A 125 2.88 4.43 8.74
N ILE A 126 2.60 4.61 7.44
CA ILE A 126 1.26 4.47 6.86
C ILE A 126 1.15 3.17 6.07
N LYS A 127 0.26 2.28 6.52
CA LYS A 127 -0.02 1.00 5.85
C LYS A 127 -1.30 1.05 5.01
N LEU A 128 -1.30 0.37 3.87
CA LEU A 128 -2.49 0.20 3.05
C LEU A 128 -3.45 -0.84 3.64
N ASP A 129 -4.74 -0.49 3.73
CA ASP A 129 -5.85 -1.34 4.15
C ASP A 129 -6.82 -1.54 2.98
N PRO A 130 -6.98 -2.78 2.45
CA PRO A 130 -7.86 -3.06 1.32
C PRO A 130 -9.28 -2.54 1.52
N TRP A 131 -9.84 -1.97 0.45
CA TRP A 131 -11.20 -1.43 0.38
C TRP A 131 -11.46 -0.18 1.23
N VAL A 132 -10.46 0.40 1.90
CA VAL A 132 -10.62 1.64 2.68
C VAL A 132 -9.52 2.68 2.50
N SER A 133 -8.32 2.29 2.07
CA SER A 133 -7.31 3.26 1.67
C SER A 133 -7.68 3.94 0.35
N VAL A 134 -7.47 5.26 0.27
CA VAL A 134 -7.45 6.03 -0.97
C VAL A 134 -6.15 6.85 -1.06
N ALA A 135 -5.65 7.00 -2.28
CA ALA A 135 -4.56 7.91 -2.60
C ALA A 135 -5.11 9.31 -2.98
N ALA A 136 -4.52 10.40 -2.47
CA ALA A 136 -4.97 11.77 -2.74
C ALA A 136 -3.91 12.85 -2.41
N ASN A 137 -3.45 13.62 -3.40
CA ASN A 137 -2.36 14.58 -3.21
C ASN A 137 -2.76 15.90 -2.53
N ASP A 138 -4.06 16.25 -2.54
CA ASP A 138 -4.55 17.53 -2.01
C ASP A 138 -5.32 17.44 -0.68
N LEU A 139 -5.10 16.36 0.08
CA LEU A 139 -5.68 16.09 1.40
C LEU A 139 -4.62 15.61 2.40
N ASP A 140 -4.74 16.02 3.65
CA ASP A 140 -3.88 15.51 4.73
C ASP A 140 -4.06 13.99 4.91
N ALA A 141 -2.98 13.22 4.98
CA ALA A 141 -3.02 11.79 5.33
C ALA A 141 -3.75 11.53 6.66
N GLY A 142 -4.34 10.35 6.80
CA GLY A 142 -5.27 10.00 7.88
C GLY A 142 -6.64 10.67 7.80
N THR A 143 -6.91 11.52 6.80
CA THR A 143 -8.24 12.13 6.60
C THR A 143 -9.29 11.07 6.30
N THR A 144 -10.32 10.99 7.15
CA THR A 144 -11.53 10.21 6.88
C THR A 144 -12.48 10.94 5.92
N LEU A 145 -12.92 10.21 4.90
CA LEU A 145 -13.81 10.65 3.83
C LEU A 145 -15.02 9.73 3.74
N TYR A 146 -16.18 10.31 3.45
CA TYR A 146 -17.37 9.57 3.07
C TYR A 146 -17.65 9.77 1.57
N ILE A 147 -17.53 8.69 0.80
CA ILE A 147 -17.83 8.64 -0.63
C ILE A 147 -19.22 8.03 -0.80
N LYS A 148 -20.19 8.84 -1.24
CA LYS A 148 -21.60 8.43 -1.31
C LYS A 148 -21.85 7.21 -2.20
N GLN A 149 -21.09 7.07 -3.28
CA GLN A 149 -21.17 5.96 -4.23
C GLN A 149 -20.53 4.65 -3.71
N LEU A 150 -19.73 4.72 -2.64
CA LEU A 150 -19.18 3.54 -1.97
C LEU A 150 -20.07 3.04 -0.82
N ASP A 151 -21.17 3.71 -0.46
CA ASP A 151 -22.12 3.20 0.55
C ASP A 151 -23.14 2.25 -0.09
N GLY A 152 -23.35 1.08 0.51
CA GLY A 152 -24.17 0.00 -0.04
C GLY A 152 -23.53 -0.83 -1.15
N THR A 153 -22.35 -0.43 -1.65
CA THR A 153 -21.63 -1.16 -2.72
C THR A 153 -21.12 -2.52 -2.22
N LYS A 154 -21.35 -3.58 -3.01
CA LYS A 154 -20.89 -4.93 -2.69
C LYS A 154 -19.43 -5.12 -3.10
N LEU A 155 -18.60 -5.52 -2.14
CA LEU A 155 -17.20 -5.86 -2.38
C LEU A 155 -17.08 -7.30 -2.94
N PRO A 156 -16.02 -7.60 -3.72
CA PRO A 156 -15.83 -8.91 -4.36
C PRO A 156 -15.78 -10.13 -3.42
N ASP A 157 -15.52 -9.92 -2.12
CA ASP A 157 -15.50 -10.99 -1.13
C ASP A 157 -16.88 -11.33 -0.55
N GLY A 158 -17.87 -10.45 -0.77
CA GLY A 158 -19.26 -10.55 -0.29
C GLY A 158 -19.66 -9.52 0.77
N LYS A 159 -18.73 -8.73 1.34
CA LYS A 159 -19.05 -7.63 2.28
C LYS A 159 -19.76 -6.47 1.56
N VAL A 160 -20.43 -5.62 2.34
CA VAL A 160 -21.05 -4.37 1.86
C VAL A 160 -20.28 -3.18 2.45
N HIS A 161 -19.81 -2.29 1.58
CA HIS A 161 -19.04 -1.12 1.96
C HIS A 161 -19.95 0.00 2.52
N ASN A 162 -19.45 0.81 3.48
CA ASN A 162 -20.24 1.80 4.23
C ASN A 162 -19.96 3.26 3.81
N GLY A 163 -19.38 3.45 2.63
CA GLY A 163 -18.92 4.74 2.11
C GLY A 163 -17.69 5.34 2.78
N CYS A 164 -17.21 4.82 3.93
CA CYS A 164 -16.12 5.44 4.69
C CYS A 164 -14.74 4.93 4.27
N VAL A 165 -13.86 5.84 3.86
CA VAL A 165 -12.48 5.58 3.43
C VAL A 165 -11.51 6.55 4.12
N ARG A 166 -10.20 6.32 3.99
CA ARG A 166 -9.13 7.09 4.64
C ARG A 166 -8.04 7.41 3.62
N VAL A 167 -7.55 8.65 3.62
CA VAL A 167 -6.39 9.05 2.82
C VAL A 167 -5.14 8.42 3.45
N ASP A 168 -4.50 7.51 2.74
CA ASP A 168 -3.33 6.73 3.22
C ASP A 168 -2.14 6.78 2.26
N ASP A 169 -2.28 7.44 1.11
CA ASP A 169 -1.39 7.25 -0.03
C ASP A 169 -1.40 8.46 -0.98
N GLU A 170 -0.46 8.54 -1.92
CA GLU A 170 -0.26 9.66 -2.85
C GLU A 170 0.06 9.17 -4.27
N GLY A 171 -0.34 9.94 -5.29
CA GLY A 171 -0.27 9.54 -6.69
C GLY A 171 0.62 10.46 -7.54
N TRP A 172 1.62 9.88 -8.19
CA TRP A 172 2.60 10.57 -9.06
C TRP A 172 1.99 11.46 -10.17
N SER A 173 0.75 11.19 -10.59
CA SER A 173 0.05 11.86 -11.70
C SER A 173 -1.18 12.68 -11.28
N PHE A 174 -1.49 12.80 -9.99
CA PHE A 174 -2.82 13.27 -9.56
C PHE A 174 -2.95 14.79 -9.56
N GLU A 175 -4.09 15.26 -10.08
CA GLU A 175 -4.56 16.63 -9.95
C GLU A 175 -5.46 16.81 -8.70
N ASP A 176 -5.76 18.07 -8.37
CA ASP A 176 -6.77 18.46 -7.37
C ASP A 176 -8.08 17.67 -7.51
N CYS A 177 -8.66 17.23 -6.39
CA CYS A 177 -9.95 16.50 -6.38
C CYS A 177 -9.96 15.17 -7.16
N GLN A 178 -8.80 14.51 -7.33
CA GLN A 178 -8.72 13.09 -7.66
C GLN A 178 -8.56 12.25 -6.39
N LEU A 179 -9.26 11.10 -6.36
CA LEU A 179 -9.03 10.00 -5.42
C LEU A 179 -8.74 8.74 -6.23
N ASP A 180 -7.85 7.90 -5.75
CA ASP A 180 -7.65 6.55 -6.28
C ASP A 180 -7.94 5.51 -5.19
N PHE A 181 -8.73 4.49 -5.50
CA PHE A 181 -9.27 3.55 -4.50
C PHE A 181 -8.50 2.23 -4.48
N PHE A 182 -8.02 1.84 -3.30
CA PHE A 182 -7.21 0.65 -3.15
C PHE A 182 -8.06 -0.63 -3.18
N VAL A 183 -8.17 -1.22 -4.37
CA VAL A 183 -9.03 -2.39 -4.67
C VAL A 183 -8.29 -3.72 -4.68
N LEU A 184 -7.09 -3.78 -4.08
CA LEU A 184 -6.27 -4.97 -3.79
C LEU A 184 -5.76 -5.77 -4.99
N GLN A 185 -6.60 -6.12 -5.96
CA GLN A 185 -6.33 -7.07 -7.05
C GLN A 185 -7.08 -6.69 -8.35
N TYR A 186 -6.48 -6.92 -9.52
CA TYR A 186 -7.10 -6.66 -10.84
C TYR A 186 -8.47 -7.34 -11.05
N SER A 187 -8.70 -8.50 -10.44
CA SER A 187 -9.99 -9.20 -10.52
C SER A 187 -11.11 -8.51 -9.73
N ALA A 188 -10.77 -7.61 -8.81
CA ALA A 188 -11.69 -6.77 -8.05
C ALA A 188 -11.95 -5.44 -8.75
N TYR A 189 -10.89 -4.81 -9.28
CA TYR A 189 -11.01 -3.66 -10.19
C TYR A 189 -12.11 -3.91 -11.24
N LYS A 190 -12.01 -5.01 -12.02
CA LYS A 190 -12.99 -5.39 -13.05
C LYS A 190 -14.43 -5.68 -12.58
N GLN A 191 -14.69 -5.68 -11.27
CA GLN A 191 -16.02 -5.79 -10.68
C GLN A 191 -16.52 -4.43 -10.17
N LEU A 192 -15.65 -3.65 -9.53
CA LEU A 192 -15.95 -2.35 -8.94
C LEU A 192 -16.02 -1.23 -10.00
N ASP A 193 -15.16 -1.28 -11.02
CA ASP A 193 -15.22 -0.51 -12.27
C ASP A 193 -16.62 -0.53 -12.93
N LYS A 194 -17.33 -1.66 -12.83
CA LYS A 194 -18.69 -1.83 -13.39
C LYS A 194 -19.81 -1.43 -12.43
N ALA A 195 -19.46 -1.08 -11.19
CA ALA A 195 -20.40 -0.76 -10.12
C ALA A 195 -20.27 0.70 -9.64
N LEU A 196 -19.15 1.36 -9.94
CA LEU A 196 -18.80 2.70 -9.49
C LEU A 196 -18.61 3.64 -10.70
N PRO A 197 -19.09 4.89 -10.64
CA PRO A 197 -18.80 5.87 -11.67
C PRO A 197 -17.42 6.52 -11.44
N GLU A 198 -16.78 6.97 -12.52
CA GLU A 198 -15.55 7.81 -12.52
C GLU A 198 -15.67 9.10 -11.67
N LYS A 199 -16.90 9.52 -11.35
CA LYS A 199 -17.22 10.79 -10.70
C LYS A 199 -18.10 10.58 -9.47
N VAL A 200 -17.53 10.88 -8.31
CA VAL A 200 -18.15 10.61 -7.00
C VAL A 200 -18.34 11.88 -6.15
N HIS A 201 -19.25 11.80 -5.19
CA HIS A 201 -19.51 12.86 -4.21
C HIS A 201 -18.86 12.47 -2.88
N VAL A 202 -17.91 13.30 -2.44
CA VAL A 202 -17.03 13.07 -1.29
C VAL A 202 -17.25 14.15 -0.23
N GLU A 203 -17.31 13.73 1.04
CA GLU A 203 -17.43 14.61 2.20
C GLU A 203 -16.31 14.28 3.21
N LYS A 204 -15.53 15.26 3.67
CA LYS A 204 -14.60 15.07 4.81
C LYS A 204 -15.44 14.93 6.06
N LYS A 205 -15.48 13.72 6.60
CA LYS A 205 -16.47 13.29 7.59
C LYS A 205 -15.81 12.31 8.54
N ASP A 206 -15.90 12.60 9.83
CA ASP A 206 -15.52 11.66 10.86
C ASP A 206 -16.49 10.46 10.80
N CYS A 207 -16.00 9.32 10.31
CA CYS A 207 -16.78 8.11 10.06
C CYS A 207 -15.98 6.85 10.41
N GLU A 208 -16.71 5.79 10.75
CA GLU A 208 -16.13 4.49 11.10
C GLU A 208 -15.57 3.80 9.84
N VAL A 209 -14.25 3.80 9.69
CA VAL A 209 -13.53 2.97 8.71
C VAL A 209 -13.56 1.51 9.21
N LYS A 210 -14.08 0.59 8.39
CA LYS A 210 -14.35 -0.80 8.82
C LYS A 210 -13.29 -1.80 8.38
N ASP A 211 -13.10 -2.86 9.18
CA ASP A 211 -12.27 -4.02 8.83
C ASP A 211 -12.95 -4.87 7.74
N TYR A 212 -12.59 -4.61 6.48
CA TYR A 212 -13.05 -5.39 5.33
C TYR A 212 -12.21 -6.64 5.06
N ILE A 213 -11.12 -6.88 5.79
CA ILE A 213 -10.27 -8.06 5.57
C ILE A 213 -11.04 -9.34 5.94
N THR A 214 -10.88 -10.38 5.11
CA THR A 214 -11.44 -11.72 5.31
C THR A 214 -10.41 -12.80 4.99
N GLY A 215 -10.71 -14.05 5.34
CA GLY A 215 -9.87 -15.20 4.97
C GLY A 215 -9.66 -15.34 3.45
N LYS A 216 -10.57 -14.81 2.61
CA LYS A 216 -10.38 -14.72 1.15
C LYS A 216 -9.27 -13.72 0.80
N VAL A 217 -9.36 -12.50 1.34
CA VAL A 217 -8.37 -11.41 1.17
C VAL A 217 -6.99 -11.84 1.69
N GLN A 218 -6.92 -12.45 2.87
CA GLN A 218 -5.68 -13.01 3.43
C GLN A 218 -5.10 -14.12 2.54
N LYS A 219 -5.92 -15.05 2.06
CA LYS A 219 -5.48 -16.16 1.20
C LYS A 219 -4.94 -15.68 -0.14
N TRP A 220 -5.59 -14.70 -0.79
CA TRP A 220 -5.06 -14.14 -2.04
C TRP A 220 -3.68 -13.49 -1.81
N ALA A 221 -3.56 -12.71 -0.74
CA ALA A 221 -2.32 -12.04 -0.35
C ALA A 221 -1.24 -12.99 0.22
N VAL A 222 -1.43 -14.32 0.16
CA VAL A 222 -0.49 -15.35 0.65
C VAL A 222 -0.17 -15.22 2.16
N LEU A 223 -1.07 -14.60 2.93
CA LEU A 223 -0.90 -14.43 4.38
C LEU A 223 -1.31 -15.70 5.11
N LYS A 224 -0.46 -16.16 6.03
CA LYS A 224 -0.78 -17.24 6.97
C LYS A 224 -1.83 -16.70 7.97
N GLY A 225 -3.09 -17.00 7.71
CA GLY A 225 -4.22 -16.37 8.41
C GLY A 225 -4.23 -16.67 9.91
N LYS A 226 -4.11 -15.63 10.73
CA LYS A 226 -4.69 -15.63 12.08
C LYS A 226 -6.21 -15.54 11.93
N ALA A 227 -6.89 -16.68 11.98
CA ALA A 227 -8.35 -16.69 12.08
C ALA A 227 -8.76 -16.07 13.42
N LYS A 228 -9.32 -14.85 13.40
CA LYS A 228 -9.90 -14.22 14.59
C LYS A 228 -11.09 -15.06 15.07
N GLY A 229 -10.95 -15.69 16.23
CA GLY A 229 -12.00 -16.47 16.89
C GLY A 229 -11.70 -16.57 18.39
N VAL A 230 -12.77 -16.69 19.18
CA VAL A 230 -12.79 -16.70 20.65
C VAL A 230 -12.45 -15.35 21.30
N SER A 231 -13.44 -14.83 22.03
CA SER A 231 -13.30 -13.74 23.00
C SER A 231 -12.54 -14.21 24.24
N SER A 232 -11.62 -13.42 24.75
CA SER A 232 -10.94 -13.66 26.03
C SER A 232 -11.88 -13.47 27.23
N SER A 233 -12.70 -14.48 27.54
CA SER A 233 -13.24 -14.66 28.89
C SER A 233 -12.10 -15.11 29.81
N SER A 234 -11.91 -14.41 30.93
CA SER A 234 -10.87 -14.72 31.91
C SER A 234 -11.18 -15.99 32.70
N SER A 235 -10.27 -16.96 32.65
CA SER A 235 -10.09 -17.99 33.66
C SER A 235 -8.60 -18.29 33.77
N SER A 236 -7.98 -17.73 34.82
CA SER A 236 -6.69 -18.17 35.31
C SER A 236 -6.90 -19.40 36.17
N ASP A 237 -6.24 -20.49 35.83
CA ASP A 237 -5.92 -21.58 36.75
C ASP A 237 -4.43 -21.87 36.52
N ASP A 238 -3.66 -21.91 37.61
CA ASP A 238 -2.24 -22.21 37.63
C ASP A 238 -2.03 -23.75 37.72
N ASP A 239 -0.81 -24.22 37.42
CA ASP A 239 -0.06 -25.22 38.22
C ASP A 239 1.22 -25.65 37.47
N ASP A 240 2.24 -26.07 38.24
CA ASP A 240 3.61 -26.34 37.79
C ASP A 240 3.85 -27.81 37.34
N ASP A 241 4.98 -28.07 36.67
CA ASP A 241 5.97 -29.13 37.01
C ASP A 241 6.98 -29.41 35.86
N ASP A 242 8.22 -28.95 36.06
CA ASP A 242 9.46 -29.74 36.15
C ASP A 242 9.90 -30.81 35.11
N ASN A 243 11.21 -30.74 34.79
CA ASN A 243 12.15 -31.82 34.39
C ASN A 243 11.99 -32.50 33.00
N ASP A 244 13.02 -33.15 32.39
CA ASP A 244 14.48 -32.91 32.35
C ASP A 244 15.08 -33.72 31.16
N ASP A 245 16.25 -33.28 30.68
CA ASP A 245 17.39 -34.06 30.12
C ASP A 245 17.30 -35.04 28.90
N ASP A 246 18.51 -35.31 28.38
CA ASP A 246 19.05 -36.45 27.61
C ASP A 246 18.76 -36.70 26.09
N ASP A 247 19.81 -36.39 25.32
CA ASP A 247 20.58 -37.27 24.39
C ASP A 247 20.21 -37.58 22.91
N ASP A 248 21.24 -37.38 22.07
CA ASP A 248 21.83 -38.18 20.95
C ASP A 248 20.99 -39.26 20.19
N ASP A 249 21.18 -39.49 18.88
CA ASP A 249 22.42 -40.02 18.28
C ASP A 249 22.53 -39.82 16.73
N ASP A 250 23.74 -40.06 16.20
CA ASP A 250 24.19 -39.95 14.81
C ASP A 250 23.65 -41.02 13.83
N LYS A 251 23.43 -40.63 12.56
CA LYS A 251 23.84 -41.43 11.37
C LYS A 251 23.98 -40.62 10.07
N LYS A 252 25.22 -40.18 9.80
CA LYS A 252 26.08 -40.64 8.67
C LYS A 252 25.40 -41.53 7.57
N LYS A 253 25.66 -41.45 6.25
CA LYS A 253 26.96 -41.27 5.50
C LYS A 253 26.76 -41.27 3.95
N LYS A 254 27.52 -40.43 3.21
CA LYS A 254 28.25 -40.71 1.91
C LYS A 254 27.42 -41.10 0.64
N HIS A 255 27.88 -41.08 -0.64
CA HIS A 255 29.04 -40.60 -1.45
C HIS A 255 28.59 -40.62 -2.96
N HIS A 256 29.32 -40.31 -4.07
CA HIS A 256 30.71 -39.91 -4.43
C HIS A 256 30.75 -39.31 -5.88
N HIS A 257 31.79 -38.51 -6.21
CA HIS A 257 32.49 -38.38 -7.54
C HIS A 257 31.76 -37.89 -8.83
N ASN A 258 32.22 -36.76 -9.43
CA ASN A 258 33.23 -36.58 -10.53
C ASN A 258 32.63 -36.68 -11.96
N LYS A 259 33.15 -36.05 -13.03
CA LYS A 259 34.47 -35.42 -13.28
C LYS A 259 34.39 -34.28 -14.33
N HIS A 260 35.48 -33.52 -14.48
CA HIS A 260 35.67 -32.42 -15.46
C HIS A 260 35.31 -32.75 -16.92
N HIS A 261 34.96 -31.69 -17.68
CA HIS A 261 35.62 -31.43 -18.97
C HIS A 261 35.83 -29.92 -19.23
N ASP A 262 37.00 -29.56 -19.76
CA ASP A 262 37.42 -28.18 -20.10
C ASP A 262 37.31 -27.93 -21.62
N LYS A 263 36.92 -26.70 -22.02
CA LYS A 263 37.09 -26.16 -23.38
C LYS A 263 36.96 -24.63 -23.41
N LYS A 264 38.01 -23.96 -23.93
CA LYS A 264 38.14 -22.49 -24.04
C LYS A 264 37.58 -21.93 -25.36
N LYS A 265 37.44 -20.59 -25.38
CA LYS A 265 37.07 -19.69 -26.51
C LYS A 265 35.55 -19.61 -26.78
N LYS A 266 34.99 -18.47 -27.19
CA LYS A 266 35.59 -17.17 -27.61
C LYS A 266 35.10 -16.00 -26.73
N LYS A 267 35.82 -14.87 -26.78
CA LYS A 267 35.25 -13.55 -26.44
C LYS A 267 34.18 -13.19 -27.48
N HIS A 268 33.04 -12.69 -27.04
CA HIS A 268 32.35 -11.57 -27.69
C HIS A 268 32.09 -10.53 -26.60
N HIS A 269 32.39 -9.26 -26.90
CA HIS A 269 31.77 -8.17 -26.16
C HIS A 269 30.40 -7.99 -26.79
N HIS A 270 29.34 -8.29 -26.04
CA HIS A 270 28.16 -7.46 -26.14
C HIS A 270 28.45 -6.21 -25.28
N HIS A 271 28.12 -5.03 -25.81
CA HIS A 271 27.45 -4.09 -24.94
C HIS A 271 26.09 -4.74 -24.64
N ASP A 272 25.78 -4.87 -23.35
CA ASP A 272 24.38 -4.96 -22.96
C ASP A 272 23.85 -3.54 -23.20
N ASP A 273 23.20 -3.34 -24.34
CA ASP A 273 22.62 -2.05 -24.72
C ASP A 273 21.40 -1.81 -23.79
N ASP A 274 21.65 -1.25 -22.61
CA ASP A 274 20.65 -0.81 -21.63
C ASP A 274 19.85 0.44 -22.12
N ASP A 275 19.82 0.67 -23.44
CA ASP A 275 18.97 1.64 -24.16
C ASP A 275 17.51 1.14 -24.20
N ASP A 276 16.93 0.84 -23.04
CA ASP A 276 15.49 0.89 -22.84
C ASP A 276 15.11 2.36 -22.63
N ASP A 277 14.46 2.98 -23.62
CA ASP A 277 13.77 4.27 -23.47
C ASP A 277 12.60 4.11 -22.47
N ASP A 278 12.93 3.99 -21.18
CA ASP A 278 11.97 3.82 -20.09
C ASP A 278 11.30 5.16 -19.74
N GLU A 279 10.52 5.64 -20.71
CA GLU A 279 9.37 6.53 -20.51
C GLU A 279 8.61 6.05 -19.27
N MET A 280 8.40 6.97 -18.32
CA MET A 280 7.70 6.64 -17.08
C MET A 280 6.27 6.23 -17.43
N ILE A 281 5.94 4.95 -17.23
CA ILE A 281 4.57 4.48 -17.40
C ILE A 281 3.77 4.91 -16.17
N LEU A 282 3.42 6.19 -16.16
CA LEU A 282 2.41 6.76 -15.29
C LEU A 282 1.13 5.92 -15.40
N ALA A 283 0.32 5.92 -14.34
CA ALA A 283 -1.03 5.40 -14.35
C ALA A 283 -1.90 6.29 -15.29
N TYR A 284 -1.77 6.05 -16.59
CA TYR A 284 -2.56 6.69 -17.62
C TYR A 284 -3.93 6.00 -17.71
N HIS A 285 -4.96 6.84 -17.61
CA HIS A 285 -6.36 6.46 -17.57
C HIS A 285 -6.76 5.60 -18.77
N VAL A 286 -7.27 4.40 -18.48
CA VAL A 286 -8.15 3.68 -19.41
C VAL A 286 -9.50 4.40 -19.42
N PRO A 287 -10.02 4.82 -20.60
CA PRO A 287 -11.30 5.51 -20.73
C PRO A 287 -12.49 4.55 -20.99
#